data_AF-A0A973DLF1-F1
#
_entry.id   AF-A0A973DLF1-F1
#
_cell.length_a   1.000
_cell.length_b   1.000
_cell.length_c   1.000
_cell.angle_alpha   90.00
_cell.angle_beta   90.00
_cell.angle_gamma   90.00
#
_symmetry.space_group_name_H-M   'P 1'
#
loop_
_entity.id
_entity.type
_entity.pdbx_description
1 polymer ?
#
loop_
_entity_poly.entity_id
_entity_poly.type
_entity_poly.pdbx_seq_one_letter_code
_entity_poly.pdbx_strand_id
1 'polypeptide(L)'
;MLLELSVKNFRNFKNWFKFDLSTDRDYQFNTESISEKEKIVRHSIVYGHNGGGKSNLGLAILDLTCHLNDSSIMPSLKSNYLNAHSDLDIAEFIYKFKFDGVIIEYRYGKSDHITTVYEELFIDQVKCISIDRRRSDTASFNMLGTENLKTDLSNSQISVVKYLSSNAVLEDNLTNTIFTKFISFVNSMVFFRTLTKGAD
;
A
#
# COMPACT_ATOMS: atom_id res chain seq x y z
N MET A 1 -3.60 -10.04 5.37
CA MET A 1 -3.75 -10.21 3.92
C MET A 1 -4.32 -8.93 3.31
N LEU A 2 -4.02 -8.64 2.05
CA LEU A 2 -4.64 -7.53 1.31
C LEU A 2 -6.15 -7.78 1.19
N LEU A 3 -6.95 -6.87 1.74
CA LEU A 3 -8.40 -6.91 1.73
C LEU A 3 -8.96 -6.03 0.60
N GLU A 4 -8.41 -4.84 0.45
CA GLU A 4 -8.94 -3.82 -0.47
C GLU A 4 -7.82 -2.90 -0.94
N LEU A 5 -7.86 -2.51 -2.21
CA LEU A 5 -7.13 -1.37 -2.75
C LEU A 5 -8.14 -0.36 -3.28
N SER A 6 -8.01 0.90 -2.86
CA SER A 6 -8.63 2.03 -3.55
C SER A 6 -7.55 2.96 -4.08
N VAL A 7 -7.69 3.39 -5.33
CA VAL A 7 -6.71 4.25 -6.01
C VAL A 7 -7.41 5.36 -6.78
N LYS A 8 -6.82 6.55 -6.79
CA LYS A 8 -7.31 7.71 -7.53
C LYS A 8 -6.15 8.50 -8.12
N ASN A 9 -6.42 9.13 -9.27
CA ASN A 9 -5.48 9.93 -10.03
C ASN A 9 -4.18 9.21 -10.43
N PHE A 10 -4.22 7.88 -10.54
CA PHE A 10 -3.07 7.06 -10.95
C PHE A 10 -3.33 6.46 -12.34
N ARG A 11 -2.46 6.75 -13.31
CA ARG A 11 -2.55 6.22 -14.69
C ARG A 11 -3.95 6.36 -15.30
N ASN A 12 -4.70 5.28 -15.50
CA ASN A 12 -6.05 5.32 -16.09
C ASN A 12 -7.16 5.55 -15.05
N PHE A 13 -6.86 5.54 -13.74
CA PHE A 13 -7.83 5.70 -12.66
C PHE A 13 -7.99 7.18 -12.30
N LYS A 14 -8.75 7.93 -13.09
CA LYS A 14 -9.01 9.36 -12.82
C LYS A 14 -9.73 9.57 -11.48
N ASN A 15 -10.83 8.83 -11.29
CA ASN A 15 -11.62 8.84 -10.07
C ASN A 15 -11.22 7.66 -9.17
N TRP A 16 -11.77 7.63 -7.95
CA TRP A 16 -11.62 6.49 -7.05
C TRP A 16 -12.07 5.19 -7.73
N PHE A 17 -11.12 4.27 -7.86
CA PHE A 17 -11.34 2.90 -8.28
C PHE A 17 -11.08 1.98 -7.09
N LYS A 18 -12.06 1.12 -6.78
CA LYS A 18 -12.02 0.18 -5.66
C LYS A 18 -11.86 -1.25 -6.20
N PHE A 19 -10.85 -1.96 -5.70
CA PHE A 19 -10.65 -3.40 -5.89
C PHE A 19 -10.77 -4.10 -4.53
N ASP A 20 -11.85 -4.86 -4.37
CA ASP A 20 -12.25 -5.47 -3.11
C ASP A 20 -12.10 -7.00 -3.20
N LEU A 21 -11.33 -7.59 -2.29
CA LEU A 21 -11.07 -9.03 -2.19
C LEU A 21 -11.85 -9.68 -1.04
N SER A 22 -12.73 -8.93 -0.36
CA SER A 22 -13.63 -9.50 0.64
C SER A 22 -14.62 -10.47 -0.01
N THR A 23 -14.96 -11.54 0.71
CA THR A 23 -15.95 -12.51 0.24
C THR A 23 -16.67 -13.13 1.43
N ASP A 24 -17.99 -13.13 1.36
CA ASP A 24 -18.87 -13.87 2.27
C ASP A 24 -19.18 -15.29 1.78
N ARG A 25 -18.73 -15.63 0.56
CA ARG A 25 -18.99 -16.92 -0.07
C ARG A 25 -18.17 -18.03 0.56
N ASP A 26 -18.84 -19.12 0.85
CA ASP A 26 -18.23 -20.41 1.13
C ASP A 26 -18.16 -21.22 -0.16
N TYR A 27 -16.97 -21.31 -0.77
CA TYR A 27 -16.78 -22.18 -1.92
C TYR A 27 -16.79 -23.64 -1.47
N GLN A 28 -17.67 -24.46 -2.07
CA GLN A 28 -17.74 -25.90 -1.79
C GLN A 28 -16.57 -26.69 -2.43
N PHE A 29 -15.83 -26.07 -3.35
CA PHE A 29 -14.68 -26.62 -4.06
C PHE A 29 -13.60 -25.54 -4.20
N ASN A 30 -12.33 -25.91 -4.31
CA ASN A 30 -11.17 -25.00 -4.30
C ASN A 30 -11.15 -24.06 -3.08
N THR A 31 -11.40 -24.61 -1.88
CA THR A 31 -11.46 -23.85 -0.61
C THR A 31 -10.16 -23.10 -0.32
N GLU A 32 -9.02 -23.56 -0.86
CA GLU A 32 -7.72 -22.90 -0.80
C GLU A 32 -7.70 -21.53 -1.49
N SER A 33 -8.68 -21.23 -2.34
CA SER A 33 -8.85 -19.92 -3.00
C SER A 33 -9.38 -18.83 -2.07
N ILE A 34 -9.86 -19.19 -0.88
CA ILE A 34 -10.24 -18.26 0.18
C ILE A 34 -9.35 -18.49 1.41
N SER A 35 -9.03 -17.42 2.12
CA SER A 35 -8.56 -17.51 3.49
C SER A 35 -9.75 -17.75 4.40
N GLU A 36 -9.93 -18.98 4.88
CA GLU A 36 -11.08 -19.36 5.73
C GLU A 36 -11.21 -18.47 6.97
N LYS A 37 -10.07 -18.13 7.59
CA LYS A 37 -10.02 -17.29 8.79
C LYS A 37 -10.36 -15.83 8.51
N GLU A 38 -9.84 -15.27 7.42
CA GLU A 38 -9.97 -13.84 7.14
C GLU A 38 -11.17 -13.49 6.25
N LYS A 39 -11.72 -14.48 5.53
CA LYS A 39 -12.76 -14.35 4.50
C LYS A 39 -12.32 -13.42 3.36
N ILE A 40 -11.12 -13.70 2.82
CA ILE A 40 -10.45 -12.93 1.75
C ILE A 40 -10.04 -13.86 0.61
N VAL A 41 -10.24 -13.42 -0.64
CA VAL A 41 -9.81 -14.13 -1.85
C VAL A 41 -8.27 -14.21 -1.91
N ARG A 42 -7.73 -15.42 -2.02
CA ARG A 42 -6.28 -15.73 -2.14
C ARG A 42 -5.81 -15.82 -3.59
N HIS A 43 -6.65 -16.37 -4.45
CA HIS A 43 -6.36 -16.58 -5.87
C HIS A 43 -7.42 -15.88 -6.72
N SER A 44 -7.01 -14.87 -7.47
CA SER A 44 -7.91 -14.06 -8.32
C SER A 44 -7.35 -13.89 -9.72
N ILE A 45 -8.23 -13.88 -10.73
CA ILE A 45 -7.88 -13.59 -12.12
C ILE A 45 -8.62 -12.31 -12.54
N VAL A 46 -7.88 -11.35 -13.08
CA VAL A 46 -8.43 -10.11 -13.65
C VAL A 46 -8.27 -10.17 -15.17
N TYR A 47 -9.39 -10.21 -15.90
CA TYR A 47 -9.44 -10.26 -17.36
C TYR A 47 -10.41 -9.21 -17.90
N GLY A 48 -10.34 -8.93 -19.20
CA GLY A 48 -11.15 -7.90 -19.84
C GLY A 48 -10.46 -7.26 -21.04
N HIS A 49 -11.14 -6.33 -21.71
CA HIS A 49 -10.65 -5.71 -22.95
C HIS A 49 -9.32 -4.96 -22.78
N ASN A 50 -8.57 -4.81 -23.87
CA ASN A 50 -7.34 -4.02 -23.88
C ASN A 50 -7.62 -2.56 -23.51
N GLY A 51 -6.66 -1.90 -22.85
CA GLY A 51 -6.86 -0.54 -22.34
C GLY A 51 -7.74 -0.42 -21.09
N GLY A 52 -8.40 -1.50 -20.63
CA GLY A 52 -9.25 -1.48 -19.43
C GLY A 52 -8.53 -1.35 -18.08
N GLY A 53 -7.24 -0.96 -18.05
CA GLY A 53 -6.51 -0.71 -16.80
C GLY A 53 -6.00 -1.93 -16.04
N LYS A 54 -6.16 -3.16 -16.56
CA LYS A 54 -5.75 -4.41 -15.88
C LYS A 54 -4.28 -4.41 -15.43
N SER A 55 -3.36 -4.06 -16.33
CA SER A 55 -1.93 -3.98 -16.00
C SER A 55 -1.65 -2.84 -15.01
N ASN A 56 -2.37 -1.72 -15.13
CA ASN A 56 -2.24 -0.59 -14.22
C ASN A 56 -2.80 -0.90 -12.82
N LEU A 57 -3.80 -1.78 -12.69
CA LEU A 57 -4.25 -2.30 -11.40
C LEU A 57 -3.12 -3.09 -10.72
N GLY A 58 -2.44 -3.96 -11.46
CA GLY A 58 -1.26 -4.67 -10.95
C GLY A 58 -0.17 -3.69 -10.50
N LEU A 59 0.12 -2.66 -11.29
CA LEU A 59 1.06 -1.60 -10.90
C LEU A 59 0.60 -0.81 -9.67
N ALA A 60 -0.70 -0.53 -9.55
CA ALA A 60 -1.25 0.15 -8.39
C ALA A 60 -1.07 -0.69 -7.13
N ILE A 61 -1.34 -2.01 -7.17
CA ILE A 61 -1.11 -2.93 -6.05
C ILE A 61 0.37 -2.96 -5.63
N LEU A 62 1.28 -2.89 -6.61
CA LEU A 62 2.72 -3.00 -6.38
C LEU A 62 3.42 -1.68 -6.08
N ASP A 63 2.74 -0.54 -6.23
CA ASP A 63 3.32 0.75 -5.83
C ASP A 63 3.76 0.72 -4.35
N LEU A 64 2.97 0.03 -3.51
CA LEU A 64 3.25 -0.18 -2.10
C LEU A 64 4.62 -0.82 -1.84
N THR A 65 5.05 -1.76 -2.67
CA THR A 65 6.34 -2.44 -2.48
C THR A 65 7.50 -1.50 -2.78
N CYS A 66 7.39 -0.70 -3.85
CA CYS A 66 8.38 0.34 -4.16
C CYS A 66 8.39 1.45 -3.09
N HIS A 67 7.27 1.68 -2.42
CA HIS A 67 7.13 2.70 -1.40
C HIS A 67 7.74 2.31 -0.05
N LEU A 68 7.55 1.05 0.38
CA LEU A 68 7.97 0.58 1.71
C LEU A 68 9.27 -0.24 1.70
N ASN A 69 9.64 -0.86 0.58
CA ASN A 69 10.84 -1.72 0.51
C ASN A 69 12.05 -0.93 -0.03
N ASP A 70 13.25 -1.51 0.06
CA ASP A 70 14.48 -0.97 -0.57
C ASP A 70 14.65 -1.40 -2.05
N SER A 71 13.61 -1.99 -2.64
CA SER A 71 13.64 -2.46 -4.03
C SER A 71 13.75 -1.30 -5.01
N SER A 72 14.45 -1.53 -6.12
CA SER A 72 14.50 -0.56 -7.22
C SER A 72 13.09 -0.29 -7.75
N ILE A 73 12.80 0.99 -8.02
CA ILE A 73 11.52 1.39 -8.58
C ILE A 73 11.32 0.68 -9.91
N MET A 74 10.19 -0.03 -10.03
CA MET A 74 9.81 -0.71 -11.27
C MET A 74 9.89 0.27 -12.43
N PRO A 75 10.61 -0.03 -13.53
CA PRO A 75 10.75 0.90 -14.66
C PRO A 75 9.41 1.41 -15.20
N SER A 76 8.38 0.55 -15.17
CA SER A 76 7.02 0.90 -15.57
C SER A 76 6.41 2.02 -14.75
N LEU A 77 6.79 2.22 -13.49
CA LEU A 77 6.28 3.28 -12.61
C LEU A 77 6.93 4.65 -12.86
N LYS A 78 8.11 4.71 -13.49
CA LYS A 78 8.89 5.95 -13.66
C LYS A 78 8.25 6.96 -14.61
N SER A 79 7.37 6.52 -15.50
CA SER A 79 6.67 7.37 -16.46
C SER A 79 5.16 7.33 -16.25
N ASN A 80 4.50 8.46 -16.56
CA ASN A 80 3.04 8.59 -16.57
C ASN A 80 2.37 8.13 -15.27
N TYR A 81 2.91 8.59 -14.12
CA TYR A 81 2.44 8.19 -12.80
C TYR A 81 1.00 8.68 -12.53
N LEU A 82 0.77 9.98 -12.73
CA LEU A 82 -0.53 10.63 -12.58
C LEU A 82 -1.46 10.33 -13.78
N ASN A 83 -2.76 10.52 -13.57
CA ASN A 83 -3.73 10.42 -14.66
C ASN A 83 -3.62 11.61 -15.61
N ALA A 84 -3.48 11.33 -16.91
CA ALA A 84 -3.31 12.37 -17.94
C ALA A 84 -4.56 13.23 -18.21
N HIS A 85 -5.72 12.88 -17.66
CA HIS A 85 -6.98 13.59 -17.83
C HIS A 85 -7.47 14.26 -16.55
N SER A 86 -6.59 14.39 -15.56
CA SER A 86 -6.87 14.93 -14.24
C SER A 86 -6.03 16.17 -14.00
N ASP A 87 -6.62 17.20 -13.43
CA ASP A 87 -5.93 18.44 -13.03
C ASP A 87 -5.36 18.34 -11.61
N LEU A 88 -5.38 17.14 -11.02
CA LEU A 88 -4.84 16.89 -9.69
C LEU A 88 -3.35 16.52 -9.77
N ASP A 89 -2.56 17.08 -8.86
CA ASP A 89 -1.12 16.85 -8.78
C ASP A 89 -0.72 15.66 -7.89
N ILE A 90 -1.71 14.92 -7.35
CA ILE A 90 -1.48 13.86 -6.36
C ILE A 90 -2.25 12.61 -6.75
N ALA A 91 -1.58 11.47 -6.87
CA ALA A 91 -2.19 10.15 -6.87
C ALA A 91 -2.40 9.68 -5.42
N GLU A 92 -3.59 9.19 -5.12
CA GLU A 92 -3.99 8.78 -3.77
C GLU A 92 -4.23 7.28 -3.73
N PHE A 93 -3.69 6.61 -2.71
CA PHE A 93 -3.82 5.18 -2.50
C PHE A 93 -4.34 4.91 -1.10
N ILE A 94 -5.24 3.94 -1.00
CA ILE A 94 -5.77 3.40 0.26
C ILE A 94 -5.68 1.88 0.17
N TYR A 95 -4.86 1.29 1.04
CA TYR A 95 -4.77 -0.15 1.19
C TYR A 95 -5.41 -0.55 2.50
N LYS A 96 -6.31 -1.53 2.46
CA LYS A 96 -6.76 -2.21 3.67
C LYS A 96 -6.18 -3.60 3.72
N PHE A 97 -5.66 -3.95 4.88
CA PHE A 97 -5.24 -5.31 5.19
C PHE A 97 -6.02 -5.82 6.38
N LYS A 98 -6.21 -7.13 6.45
CA LYS A 98 -6.80 -7.81 7.60
C LYS A 98 -5.85 -8.87 8.13
N PHE A 99 -5.52 -8.81 9.41
CA PHE A 99 -4.66 -9.76 10.09
C PHE A 99 -5.27 -10.11 11.44
N ASP A 100 -5.53 -11.39 11.67
CA ASP A 100 -6.14 -11.90 12.91
C ASP A 100 -7.45 -11.17 13.28
N GLY A 101 -8.24 -10.82 12.26
CA GLY A 101 -9.47 -10.04 12.46
C GLY A 101 -9.28 -8.52 12.60
N VAL A 102 -8.06 -8.02 12.78
CA VAL A 102 -7.76 -6.59 12.90
C VAL A 102 -7.55 -5.96 11.52
N ILE A 103 -8.14 -4.79 11.30
CA ILE A 103 -7.98 -4.04 10.05
C ILE A 103 -6.85 -3.03 10.19
N ILE A 104 -5.92 -3.07 9.24
CA ILE A 104 -4.98 -1.98 8.97
C ILE A 104 -5.50 -1.22 7.76
N GLU A 105 -5.53 0.10 7.86
CA GLU A 105 -5.77 0.98 6.73
C GLU A 105 -4.57 1.91 6.54
N TYR A 106 -3.91 1.79 5.40
CA TYR A 106 -2.76 2.59 5.04
C TYR A 106 -3.11 3.50 3.87
N ARG A 107 -2.99 4.80 4.09
CA ARG A 107 -3.29 5.85 3.10
C ARG A 107 -2.04 6.63 2.81
N TYR A 108 -1.79 6.89 1.53
CA TYR A 108 -0.74 7.82 1.15
C TYR A 108 -1.05 8.51 -0.18
N GLY A 109 -0.49 9.71 -0.33
CA GLY A 109 -0.56 10.48 -1.55
C GLY A 109 0.83 10.75 -2.10
N LYS A 110 0.99 10.67 -3.41
CA LYS A 110 2.26 10.89 -4.10
C LYS A 110 2.09 11.85 -5.28
N SER A 111 3.02 12.79 -5.45
CA SER A 111 3.04 13.67 -6.63
C SER A 111 3.68 12.99 -7.84
N ASP A 112 4.58 12.05 -7.59
CA ASP A 112 5.25 11.24 -8.59
C ASP A 112 5.64 9.87 -8.00
N HIS A 113 6.38 9.06 -8.75
CA HIS A 113 6.77 7.71 -8.34
C HIS A 113 7.71 7.65 -7.12
N ILE A 114 8.28 8.78 -6.69
CA ILE A 114 9.25 8.93 -5.59
C ILE A 114 8.64 9.76 -4.46
N THR A 115 8.09 10.92 -4.79
CA THR A 115 7.77 11.97 -3.83
C THR A 115 6.45 11.70 -3.12
N THR A 116 6.53 11.42 -1.82
CA THR A 116 5.35 11.20 -0.96
C THR A 116 4.92 12.50 -0.31
N VAL A 117 3.66 12.87 -0.48
CA VAL A 117 3.07 14.13 0.00
C VAL A 117 2.48 13.99 1.40
N TYR A 118 1.80 12.88 1.67
CA TYR A 118 1.24 12.56 2.98
C TYR A 118 1.16 11.04 3.17
N GLU A 119 1.19 10.61 4.42
CA GLU A 119 0.97 9.22 4.84
C GLU A 119 0.11 9.20 6.09
N GLU A 120 -0.80 8.25 6.18
CA GLU A 120 -1.58 7.95 7.38
C GLU A 120 -1.70 6.44 7.55
N LEU A 121 -1.43 5.93 8.74
CA LEU A 121 -1.64 4.54 9.10
C LEU A 121 -2.64 4.45 10.24
N PHE A 122 -3.69 3.67 10.03
CA PHE A 122 -4.69 3.33 11.03
C PHE A 122 -4.63 1.85 11.33
N ILE A 123 -4.65 1.49 12.61
CA ILE A 123 -4.76 0.11 13.09
C ILE A 123 -5.99 0.06 13.98
N ASP A 124 -6.97 -0.76 13.61
CA ASP A 124 -8.27 -0.83 14.28
C ASP A 124 -8.94 0.54 14.46
N GLN A 125 -8.94 1.34 13.38
CA GLN A 125 -9.48 2.72 13.34
C GLN A 125 -8.71 3.75 14.20
N VAL A 126 -7.72 3.33 14.98
CA VAL A 126 -6.84 4.23 15.72
C VAL A 126 -5.75 4.75 14.78
N LYS A 127 -5.59 6.07 14.69
CA LYS A 127 -4.49 6.69 13.95
C LYS A 127 -3.18 6.46 14.69
N CYS A 128 -2.29 5.67 14.09
CA CYS A 128 -1.00 5.30 14.66
C CYS A 128 0.15 6.13 14.09
N ILE A 129 0.09 6.45 12.80
CA ILE A 129 1.13 7.22 12.12
C ILE A 129 0.47 8.28 11.24
N SER A 130 1.00 9.49 11.22
CA SER A 130 0.62 10.48 10.20
C SER A 130 1.69 11.50 9.92
N ILE A 131 1.81 11.90 8.66
CA ILE A 131 2.57 13.07 8.20
C ILE A 131 1.81 13.73 7.05
N ASP A 132 1.85 15.07 6.98
CA ASP A 132 1.38 15.84 5.83
C ASP A 132 2.39 16.93 5.50
N ARG A 133 3.26 16.64 4.51
CA ARG A 133 4.38 17.50 4.13
C ARG A 133 3.95 18.82 3.48
N ARG A 134 2.67 18.97 3.15
CA ARG A 134 2.10 20.26 2.72
C ARG A 134 1.98 21.24 3.88
N ARG A 135 1.97 20.73 5.12
CA ARG A 135 1.78 21.51 6.35
C ARG A 135 3.04 21.50 7.21
N SER A 136 3.68 20.34 7.38
CA SER A 136 4.87 20.15 8.19
C SER A 136 5.58 18.84 7.83
N ASP A 137 6.91 18.83 7.91
CA ASP A 137 7.73 17.63 7.81
C ASP A 137 7.82 16.83 9.14
N THR A 138 7.04 17.21 10.15
CA THR A 138 6.97 16.49 11.43
C THR A 138 5.96 15.34 11.35
N ALA A 139 6.44 14.12 11.56
CA ALA A 139 5.63 12.93 11.72
C ALA A 139 5.06 12.81 13.14
N SER A 140 3.83 12.31 13.25
CA SER A 140 3.20 11.90 14.50
C SER A 140 3.22 10.38 14.61
N PHE A 141 3.71 9.87 15.74
CA PHE A 141 3.70 8.45 16.09
C PHE A 141 2.91 8.24 17.37
N ASN A 142 1.95 7.32 17.32
CA ASN A 142 1.10 6.95 18.45
C ASN A 142 1.13 5.42 18.61
N MET A 143 2.33 4.91 18.87
CA MET A 143 2.63 3.49 19.07
C MET A 143 3.67 3.35 20.18
N LEU A 144 3.54 2.33 21.02
CA LEU A 144 4.50 2.09 22.11
C LEU A 144 5.87 1.69 21.54
N GLY A 145 6.94 2.30 22.06
CA GLY A 145 8.32 2.12 21.57
C GLY A 145 8.74 3.13 20.49
N THR A 146 7.95 4.18 20.27
CA THR A 146 8.25 5.27 19.30
C THR A 146 8.70 6.57 19.96
N GLU A 147 8.84 6.60 21.28
CA GLU A 147 9.05 7.81 22.09
C GLU A 147 10.39 8.50 21.79
N ASN A 148 11.40 7.71 21.39
CA ASN A 148 12.74 8.20 21.07
C ASN A 148 12.96 8.42 19.56
N LEU A 149 11.95 8.20 18.71
CA LEU A 149 12.09 8.43 17.28
C LEU A 149 12.19 9.92 16.96
N LYS A 150 13.02 10.25 15.98
CA LYS A 150 13.04 11.60 15.44
C LYS A 150 11.76 11.83 14.65
N THR A 151 10.99 12.84 15.05
CA THR A 151 9.72 13.20 14.40
C THR A 151 9.91 14.14 13.21
N ASP A 152 10.94 14.98 13.23
CA ASP A 152 11.28 15.87 12.12
C ASP A 152 12.02 15.12 11.00
N LEU A 153 11.35 14.97 9.86
CA LEU A 153 11.82 14.26 8.67
C LEU A 153 12.05 15.22 7.48
N SER A 154 12.32 16.49 7.73
CA SER A 154 12.61 17.51 6.69
C SER A 154 13.75 17.12 5.74
N ASN A 155 14.77 16.42 6.25
CA ASN A 155 15.94 16.01 5.46
C ASN A 155 15.77 14.66 4.74
N SER A 156 14.58 14.05 4.75
CA SER A 156 14.37 12.73 4.17
C SER A 156 13.03 12.61 3.47
N GLN A 157 13.04 12.06 2.25
CA GLN A 157 11.83 11.71 1.48
C GLN A 157 11.38 10.26 1.74
N ILE A 158 11.95 9.59 2.74
CA ILE A 158 11.58 8.22 3.11
C ILE A 158 10.12 8.17 3.57
N SER A 159 9.47 7.04 3.30
CA SER A 159 8.18 6.75 3.92
C SER A 159 8.32 6.74 5.44
N VAL A 160 7.35 7.34 6.14
CA VAL A 160 7.32 7.39 7.60
C VAL A 160 7.06 6.00 8.19
N VAL A 161 6.22 5.21 7.53
CA VAL A 161 6.00 3.81 7.90
C VAL A 161 7.28 2.99 7.75
N LYS A 162 8.00 3.18 6.64
CA LYS A 162 9.31 2.54 6.43
C LYS A 162 10.31 2.99 7.50
N TYR A 163 10.43 4.29 7.75
CA TYR A 163 11.31 4.85 8.76
C TYR A 163 11.07 4.25 10.14
N LEU A 164 9.81 4.17 10.59
CA LEU A 164 9.46 3.53 11.85
C LEU A 164 9.86 2.06 11.85
N SER A 165 9.55 1.30 10.79
CA SER A 165 9.88 -0.13 10.72
C SER A 165 11.38 -0.43 10.80
N SER A 166 12.23 0.49 10.34
CA SER A 166 13.69 0.31 10.33
C SER A 166 14.40 0.84 11.58
N ASN A 167 13.79 1.79 12.32
CA ASN A 167 14.48 2.52 13.39
C ASN A 167 13.83 2.35 14.77
N ALA A 168 12.57 1.91 14.84
CA ALA A 168 11.87 1.75 16.11
C ALA A 168 12.14 0.38 16.73
N VAL A 169 12.33 0.35 18.04
CA VAL A 169 12.27 -0.87 18.84
C VAL A 169 10.87 -0.95 19.44
N LEU A 170 9.98 -1.63 18.75
CA LEU A 170 8.57 -1.73 19.14
C LEU A 170 8.39 -2.69 20.31
N GLU A 171 7.60 -2.27 21.31
CA GLU A 171 7.21 -3.13 22.42
C GLU A 171 6.24 -4.24 21.96
N ASP A 172 6.18 -5.34 22.71
CA ASP A 172 5.25 -6.42 22.43
C ASP A 172 3.82 -6.05 22.86
N ASN A 173 3.00 -5.72 21.88
CA ASN A 173 1.56 -5.48 22.05
C ASN A 173 0.84 -5.76 20.73
N LEU A 174 -0.49 -5.92 20.80
CA LEU A 174 -1.31 -6.26 19.64
C LEU A 174 -1.09 -5.31 18.44
N THR A 175 -1.10 -4.00 18.67
CA THR A 175 -0.93 -2.99 17.60
C THR A 175 0.41 -3.15 16.89
N ASN A 176 1.49 -3.32 17.64
CA ASN A 176 2.84 -3.51 17.11
C ASN A 176 3.01 -4.86 16.42
N THR A 177 2.39 -5.94 16.94
CA THR A 177 2.36 -7.25 16.27
C THR A 177 1.65 -7.16 14.92
N ILE A 178 0.49 -6.50 14.87
CA ILE A 178 -0.30 -6.31 13.65
C ILE A 178 0.45 -5.44 12.64
N PHE A 179 1.11 -4.36 13.08
CA PHE A 179 2.02 -3.56 12.25
C PHE A 179 3.14 -4.41 11.65
N THR A 180 3.80 -5.24 12.47
CA THR A 180 4.89 -6.11 12.02
C THR A 180 4.41 -7.12 10.96
N LYS A 181 3.21 -7.67 11.12
CA LYS A 181 2.57 -8.55 10.12
C LYS A 181 2.30 -7.82 8.80
N PHE A 182 1.89 -6.55 8.85
CA PHE A 182 1.74 -5.71 7.67
C PHE A 182 3.06 -5.50 6.93
N ILE A 183 4.12 -5.06 7.64
CA ILE A 183 5.44 -4.87 7.03
C ILE A 183 5.97 -6.18 6.43
N SER A 184 5.86 -7.29 7.17
CA SER A 184 6.26 -8.61 6.67
C SER A 184 5.51 -9.04 5.42
N PHE A 185 4.20 -8.77 5.35
CA PHE A 185 3.39 -9.04 4.17
C PHE A 185 3.88 -8.23 2.96
N VAL A 186 4.09 -6.91 3.12
CA VAL A 186 4.55 -6.04 2.02
C VAL A 186 5.96 -6.41 1.55
N ASN A 187 6.86 -6.76 2.48
CA ASN A 187 8.21 -7.24 2.16
C ASN A 187 8.18 -8.56 1.35
N SER A 188 7.13 -9.36 1.51
CA SER A 188 6.96 -10.65 0.83
C SER A 188 6.20 -10.55 -0.49
N MET A 189 5.71 -9.37 -0.87
CA MET A 189 5.00 -9.18 -2.15
C MET A 189 5.99 -9.25 -3.32
N VAL A 190 5.71 -10.14 -4.28
CA VAL A 190 6.55 -10.34 -5.46
C VAL A 190 5.72 -10.14 -6.73
N PHE A 191 6.35 -9.54 -7.74
CA PHE A 191 5.78 -9.40 -9.08
C PHE A 191 6.55 -10.24 -10.09
N PHE A 192 5.82 -11.14 -10.75
CA PHE A 192 6.34 -11.93 -11.86
C PHE A 192 5.69 -11.44 -13.15
N ARG A 193 6.53 -11.11 -14.14
CA ARG A 193 6.11 -10.86 -15.52
C ARG A 193 6.92 -11.80 -16.41
N THR A 194 6.25 -12.53 -17.29
CA THR A 194 6.93 -13.42 -18.23
C THR A 194 7.87 -12.61 -19.11
N LEU A 195 9.15 -12.98 -19.08
CA LEU A 195 10.25 -12.38 -19.83
C LEU A 195 10.23 -12.91 -21.27
N THR A 196 9.40 -12.34 -22.15
CA THR A 196 9.84 -12.23 -23.55
C THR A 196 10.84 -11.10 -23.61
N LYS A 197 12.12 -11.45 -23.45
CA LYS A 197 13.27 -10.57 -23.72
C LYS A 197 13.19 -10.13 -25.18
N GLY A 198 12.87 -8.86 -25.45
CA GLY A 198 12.98 -8.30 -26.81
C GLY A 198 11.95 -7.25 -27.21
N ALA A 199 11.65 -6.27 -26.36
CA ALA A 199 10.98 -5.05 -26.80
C ALA A 199 11.32 -3.92 -25.81
N ASP A 200 12.57 -3.47 -25.88
CA ASP A 200 12.90 -2.05 -25.68
C ASP A 200 12.66 -1.31 -27.00
#